data_AF-F2L1M9-F1
#
_entry.id   AF-F2L1M9-F1
#
_cell.length_a   1.000
_cell.length_b   1.000
_cell.length_c   1.000
_cell.angle_alpha   90.00
_cell.angle_beta   90.00
_cell.angle_gamma   90.00
#
_symmetry.space_group_name_H-M   'P 1'
#
loop_
_entity.id
_entity.type
_entity.pdbx_description
1 polymer ?
#
loop_
_entity_poly.entity_id
_entity_poly.type
_entity_poly.pdbx_seq_one_letter_code
_entity_poly.pdbx_strand_id
1 'polypeptide(L)'
;MDNKLRAAVLDALARRDAEEARRLLAEVHREKTYVLGDHYLGRDVAGEAARLHALHIALLSLLYGRVEAGGITGADLALASAFAKARADCGPVEPPQVPEGLADLYRLVAEELARLARELCSRS
;
A
#
# COMPACT_ATOMS: atom_id res chain seq x y z
N MET A 1 -11.17 7.50 -3.97
CA MET A 1 -10.08 7.04 -4.84
C MET A 1 -10.55 6.97 -6.27
N ASP A 2 -9.75 7.45 -7.23
CA ASP A 2 -10.01 7.16 -8.65
C ASP A 2 -9.88 5.64 -8.87
N ASN A 3 -10.98 5.00 -9.28
CA ASN A 3 -11.01 3.57 -9.59
C ASN A 3 -9.96 3.18 -10.66
N LYS A 4 -9.54 4.13 -11.51
CA LYS A 4 -8.50 3.91 -12.52
C LYS A 4 -7.11 3.71 -11.89
N LEU A 5 -6.76 4.49 -10.86
CA LEU A 5 -5.45 4.38 -10.21
C LEU A 5 -5.28 3.01 -9.54
N ARG A 6 -6.28 2.57 -8.78
CA ARG A 6 -6.29 1.24 -8.15
C ARG A 6 -6.18 0.12 -9.19
N ALA A 7 -6.92 0.22 -10.29
CA ALA A 7 -6.87 -0.76 -11.36
C ALA A 7 -5.47 -0.84 -12.00
N ALA A 8 -4.86 0.31 -12.31
CA ALA A 8 -3.50 0.37 -12.84
C ALA A 8 -2.47 -0.25 -11.88
N VAL A 9 -2.59 0.01 -10.57
CA VAL A 9 -1.75 -0.61 -9.54
C VAL A 9 -1.92 -2.13 -9.52
N LEU A 10 -3.15 -2.64 -9.53
CA LEU A 10 -3.40 -4.08 -9.57
C LEU A 10 -2.82 -4.74 -10.82
N ASP A 11 -2.93 -4.10 -11.97
CA ASP A 11 -2.40 -4.63 -13.22
C ASP A 11 -0.86 -4.66 -13.22
N ALA A 12 -0.21 -3.61 -12.69
CA ALA A 12 1.23 -3.59 -12.49
C ALA A 12 1.69 -4.70 -11.52
N LEU A 13 0.95 -4.88 -10.40
CA LEU A 13 1.22 -5.93 -9.41
C LEU A 13 1.05 -7.33 -9.99
N ALA A 14 0.00 -7.58 -10.78
CA ALA A 14 -0.26 -8.86 -11.43
C ALA A 14 0.83 -9.22 -12.45
N ARG A 15 1.26 -8.24 -13.27
CA ARG A 15 2.34 -8.42 -14.25
C ARG A 15 3.75 -8.41 -13.64
N ARG A 16 3.88 -8.10 -12.35
CA ARG A 16 5.17 -7.88 -11.67
C ARG A 16 6.04 -6.84 -12.39
N ASP A 17 5.40 -5.81 -12.92
CA ASP A 17 6.05 -4.78 -13.72
C ASP A 17 6.69 -3.72 -12.82
N ALA A 18 8.00 -3.81 -12.64
CA ALA A 18 8.75 -2.92 -11.76
C ALA A 18 8.83 -1.48 -12.29
N GLU A 19 8.89 -1.28 -13.60
CA GLU A 19 8.99 0.08 -14.16
C GLU A 19 7.65 0.81 -14.04
N GLU A 20 6.56 0.13 -14.36
CA GLU A 20 5.22 0.67 -14.14
C GLU A 20 4.94 0.91 -12.65
N ALA A 21 5.41 0.02 -11.78
CA ALA A 21 5.28 0.19 -10.33
C ALA A 21 6.02 1.45 -9.83
N ARG A 22 7.20 1.78 -10.38
CA ARG A 22 7.92 3.02 -10.05
C ARG A 22 7.12 4.25 -10.44
N ARG A 23 6.53 4.26 -11.64
CA ARG A 23 5.71 5.39 -12.14
C ARG A 23 4.49 5.60 -11.25
N LEU A 24 3.76 4.52 -10.96
CA LEU A 24 2.56 4.56 -10.12
C LEU A 24 2.87 4.93 -8.67
N LEU A 25 4.06 4.57 -8.15
CA LEU A 25 4.44 4.91 -6.78
C LEU A 25 4.47 6.43 -6.57
N ALA A 26 4.98 7.19 -7.56
CA ALA A 26 4.98 8.65 -7.51
C ALA A 26 3.57 9.25 -7.54
N GLU A 27 2.67 8.68 -8.35
CA GLU A 27 1.27 9.12 -8.43
C GLU A 27 0.52 8.84 -7.13
N VAL A 28 0.62 7.61 -6.61
CA VAL A 28 0.02 7.23 -5.32
C VAL A 28 0.58 8.07 -4.18
N HIS A 29 1.88 8.36 -4.17
CA HIS A 29 2.50 9.20 -3.16
C HIS A 29 1.93 10.63 -3.18
N ARG A 30 1.74 11.21 -4.38
CA ARG A 30 1.12 12.53 -4.54
C ARG A 30 -0.31 12.57 -4.01
N GLU A 31 -1.14 11.61 -4.40
CA GLU A 31 -2.53 11.49 -3.93
C GLU A 31 -2.59 11.32 -2.40
N LYS A 32 -1.71 10.47 -1.83
CA LYS A 32 -1.63 10.26 -0.38
C LYS A 32 -1.31 11.56 0.36
N THR A 33 -0.33 12.33 -0.13
CA THR A 33 0.05 13.61 0.48
C THR A 33 -1.09 14.63 0.42
N TYR A 34 -1.87 14.65 -0.67
CA TYR A 34 -3.05 15.50 -0.79
C TYR A 34 -4.13 15.13 0.24
N VAL A 35 -4.45 13.84 0.37
CA VAL A 35 -5.44 13.33 1.34
C VAL A 35 -5.00 13.59 2.78
N LEU A 36 -3.72 13.45 3.10
CA LEU A 36 -3.20 13.82 4.42
C LEU A 36 -3.33 15.33 4.69
N GLY A 37 -3.14 16.17 3.67
CA GLY A 37 -3.44 17.60 3.75
C GLY A 37 -4.90 17.87 4.14
N ASP A 38 -5.85 17.19 3.51
CA ASP A 38 -7.27 17.27 3.83
C ASP A 38 -7.61 16.80 5.25
N HIS A 39 -6.89 15.78 5.76
CA HIS A 39 -7.02 15.33 7.15
C HIS A 39 -6.65 16.42 8.15
N TYR A 40 -5.53 17.13 7.90
CA TYR A 40 -5.10 18.26 8.73
C TYR A 40 -6.09 19.43 8.69
N LEU A 41 -6.93 19.52 7.66
CA LEU A 41 -8.04 20.48 7.56
C LEU A 41 -9.34 20.00 8.26
N GLY A 42 -9.27 18.90 9.02
CA GLY A 42 -10.38 18.39 9.83
C GLY A 42 -11.36 17.48 9.10
N ARG A 43 -11.00 16.97 7.91
CA ARG A 43 -11.83 16.00 7.18
C ARG A 43 -11.58 14.57 7.66
N ASP A 44 -12.64 13.78 7.79
CA ASP A 44 -12.54 12.34 8.04
C ASP A 44 -12.17 11.60 6.74
N VAL A 45 -10.88 11.36 6.58
CA VAL A 45 -10.29 10.70 5.40
C VAL A 45 -9.44 9.50 5.79
N ALA A 46 -9.57 8.99 7.02
CA ALA A 46 -8.72 7.93 7.54
C ALA A 46 -8.75 6.66 6.67
N GLY A 47 -9.94 6.27 6.20
CA GLY A 47 -10.09 5.12 5.30
C GLY A 47 -9.48 5.35 3.91
N GLU A 48 -9.52 6.57 3.40
CA GLU A 48 -8.89 6.90 2.11
C GLU A 48 -7.36 6.95 2.22
N ALA A 49 -6.85 7.53 3.31
CA ALA A 49 -5.44 7.53 3.63
C ALA A 49 -4.91 6.10 3.76
N ALA A 50 -5.63 5.22 4.47
CA ALA A 50 -5.26 3.81 4.58
C ALA A 50 -5.23 3.09 3.22
N ARG A 51 -6.21 3.33 2.34
CA ARG A 51 -6.22 2.78 0.97
C ARG A 51 -5.02 3.21 0.15
N LEU A 52 -4.74 4.51 0.10
CA LEU A 52 -3.61 5.06 -0.65
C LEU A 52 -2.28 4.57 -0.07
N HIS A 53 -2.18 4.46 1.25
CA HIS A 53 -1.00 3.92 1.92
C HIS A 53 -0.80 2.43 1.64
N ALA A 54 -1.87 1.64 1.58
CA ALA A 54 -1.82 0.24 1.16
C ALA A 54 -1.36 0.09 -0.29
N LEU A 55 -1.88 0.90 -1.23
CA LEU A 55 -1.38 0.89 -2.62
C LEU A 55 0.11 1.25 -2.70
N HIS A 56 0.53 2.25 -1.93
CA HIS A 56 1.93 2.66 -1.84
C HIS A 56 2.82 1.50 -1.36
N ILE A 57 2.44 0.83 -0.28
CA ILE A 57 3.18 -0.34 0.25
C ILE A 57 3.17 -1.51 -0.74
N ALA A 58 2.03 -1.79 -1.37
CA ALA A 58 1.93 -2.88 -2.34
C ALA A 58 2.91 -2.67 -3.51
N LEU A 59 3.02 -1.44 -4.03
CA LEU A 59 3.99 -1.09 -5.06
C LEU A 59 5.44 -1.22 -4.56
N LEU A 60 5.73 -0.77 -3.33
CA LEU A 60 7.05 -0.95 -2.71
C LEU A 60 7.47 -2.42 -2.62
N SER A 61 6.53 -3.35 -2.43
CA SER A 61 6.82 -4.78 -2.38
C SER A 61 7.45 -5.33 -3.68
N LEU A 62 7.23 -4.70 -4.83
CA LEU A 62 7.88 -5.04 -6.10
C LEU A 62 9.27 -4.43 -6.27
N LEU A 63 9.57 -3.39 -5.49
CA LEU A 63 10.74 -2.55 -5.66
C LEU A 63 11.78 -2.71 -4.55
N TYR A 64 11.60 -3.74 -3.69
CA TYR A 64 12.48 -4.03 -2.56
C TYR A 64 13.95 -4.05 -2.98
N GLY A 65 14.79 -3.26 -2.28
CA GLY A 65 16.22 -3.13 -2.58
C GLY A 65 16.58 -2.24 -3.77
N ARG A 66 15.61 -1.59 -4.44
CA ARG A 66 15.85 -0.72 -5.61
C ARG A 66 15.37 0.72 -5.45
N VAL A 67 14.84 1.08 -4.28
CA VAL A 67 14.28 2.41 -4.00
C VAL A 67 14.71 2.84 -2.61
N GLU A 68 15.63 3.80 -2.54
CA GLU A 68 15.82 4.64 -1.36
C GLU A 68 14.85 5.82 -1.48
N ALA A 69 13.62 5.65 -1.03
CA ALA A 69 12.70 6.78 -0.91
C ALA A 69 12.67 7.24 0.56
N GLY A 70 12.93 8.53 0.78
CA GLY A 70 12.71 9.16 2.07
C GLY A 70 11.25 9.03 2.51
N GLY A 71 11.03 8.78 3.81
CA GLY A 71 9.67 8.62 4.38
C GLY A 71 9.10 7.19 4.36
N ILE A 72 9.90 6.19 3.99
CA ILE A 72 9.58 4.78 4.25
C ILE A 72 10.04 4.41 5.66
N THR A 73 9.12 3.89 6.47
CA THR A 73 9.41 3.43 7.84
C THR A 73 9.69 1.93 7.89
N GLY A 74 10.23 1.45 9.03
CA GLY A 74 10.35 0.00 9.28
C GLY A 74 9.02 -0.74 9.24
N ALA A 75 7.92 -0.09 9.62
CA ALA A 75 6.58 -0.67 9.58
C ALA A 75 6.07 -0.82 8.13
N ASP A 76 6.39 0.14 7.26
CA ASP A 76 6.08 0.05 5.82
C ASP A 76 6.81 -1.12 5.15
N LEU A 77 8.10 -1.29 5.48
CA LEU A 77 8.91 -2.40 4.98
C LEU A 77 8.40 -3.75 5.50
N ALA A 78 8.01 -3.83 6.77
CA ALA A 78 7.42 -5.04 7.36
C ALA A 78 6.13 -5.43 6.65
N LEU A 79 5.24 -4.46 6.39
CA LEU A 79 4.01 -4.70 5.62
C LEU A 79 4.27 -5.04 4.16
N ALA A 80 5.25 -4.41 3.51
CA ALA A 80 5.61 -4.74 2.13
C ALA A 80 6.09 -6.20 2.04
N SER A 81 6.89 -6.65 3.01
CA SER A 81 7.34 -8.04 3.12
C SER A 81 6.18 -9.01 3.41
N ALA A 82 5.31 -8.67 4.36
CA ALA A 82 4.12 -9.47 4.69
C ALA A 82 3.19 -9.59 3.48
N PHE A 83 2.96 -8.51 2.74
CA PHE A 83 2.17 -8.49 1.51
C PHE A 83 2.82 -9.32 0.39
N ALA A 84 4.14 -9.23 0.20
CA ALA A 84 4.85 -10.04 -0.79
C ALA A 84 4.69 -11.54 -0.51
N LYS A 85 4.77 -11.93 0.78
CA LYS A 85 4.50 -13.30 1.23
C LYS A 85 3.05 -13.71 0.98
N ALA A 86 2.09 -12.91 1.44
CA ALA A 86 0.66 -13.14 1.25
C ALA A 86 0.26 -13.29 -0.22
N ARG A 87 0.91 -12.55 -1.13
CA ARG A 87 0.69 -12.71 -2.58
C ARG A 87 1.23 -14.02 -3.14
N ALA A 88 2.26 -14.60 -2.51
CA ALA A 88 2.87 -15.84 -2.95
C ALA A 88 2.12 -17.08 -2.45
N ASP A 89 1.56 -17.03 -1.23
CA ASP A 89 0.87 -18.15 -0.59
C ASP A 89 -0.64 -17.95 -0.43
N CYS A 90 -1.18 -16.82 -0.88
CA CYS A 90 -2.57 -16.40 -0.69
C CYS A 90 -3.01 -16.38 0.79
N GLY A 91 -2.05 -16.16 1.70
CA GLY A 91 -2.25 -16.06 3.14
C GLY A 91 -2.65 -14.66 3.63
N PRO A 92 -2.72 -14.45 4.96
CA PRO A 92 -3.06 -13.18 5.56
C PRO A 92 -1.92 -12.16 5.49
N VAL A 93 -2.28 -10.87 5.56
CA VAL A 93 -1.33 -9.77 5.81
C VAL A 93 -1.48 -9.34 7.25
N GLU A 94 -0.50 -9.69 8.08
CA GLU A 94 -0.49 -9.31 9.49
C GLU A 94 -0.08 -7.83 9.67
N PRO A 95 -0.73 -7.08 10.57
CA PRO A 95 -0.32 -5.71 10.87
C PRO A 95 1.05 -5.70 11.58
N PRO A 96 1.87 -4.67 11.35
CA PRO A 96 3.16 -4.53 12.01
C PRO A 96 2.98 -4.07 13.46
N GLN A 97 3.99 -4.33 14.29
CA GLN A 97 4.07 -3.72 15.62
C GLN A 97 4.46 -2.24 15.48
N VAL A 98 3.58 -1.35 15.94
CA VAL A 98 3.76 0.10 15.91
C VAL A 98 3.31 0.73 17.23
N PRO A 99 3.74 1.96 17.57
CA PRO A 99 3.22 2.67 18.73
C PRO A 99 1.69 2.79 18.71
N GLU A 100 1.05 2.82 19.89
CA GLU A 100 -0.41 2.81 20.05
C GLU A 100 -1.12 3.87 19.18
N GLY A 101 -0.56 5.09 19.10
CA GLY A 101 -1.11 6.17 18.28
C GLY A 101 -1.11 5.94 16.77
N LEU A 102 -0.47 4.86 16.27
CA LEU A 102 -0.45 4.47 14.86
C LEU A 102 -1.14 3.12 14.61
N ALA A 103 -1.53 2.39 15.66
CA ALA A 103 -2.02 1.02 15.55
C ALA A 103 -3.25 0.89 14.65
N ASP A 104 -4.23 1.79 14.81
CA ASP A 104 -5.46 1.76 14.02
C ASP A 104 -5.22 2.03 12.54
N LEU A 105 -4.35 2.99 12.21
CA LEU A 105 -3.99 3.27 10.83
C LEU A 105 -3.34 2.05 10.18
N TYR A 106 -2.34 1.46 10.84
CA TYR A 106 -1.61 0.31 10.28
C TYR A 106 -2.45 -0.96 10.22
N ARG A 107 -3.42 -1.13 11.13
CA ARG A 107 -4.44 -2.18 11.03
C ARG A 107 -5.29 -2.01 9.78
N LEU A 108 -5.83 -0.81 9.53
CA LEU A 108 -6.62 -0.54 8.33
C LEU A 108 -5.80 -0.73 7.05
N VAL A 109 -4.53 -0.32 7.05
CA VAL A 109 -3.61 -0.55 5.93
C VAL A 109 -3.39 -2.04 5.68
N ALA A 110 -3.18 -2.84 6.73
CA ALA A 110 -3.03 -4.29 6.62
C ALA A 110 -4.29 -4.96 6.06
N GLU A 111 -5.47 -4.55 6.51
CA GLU A 111 -6.76 -5.02 5.99
C GLU A 111 -6.92 -4.72 4.49
N GLU A 112 -6.51 -3.53 4.05
CA GLU A 112 -6.53 -3.15 2.64
C GLU A 112 -5.51 -3.94 1.80
N LEU A 113 -4.31 -4.16 2.32
CA LEU A 113 -3.31 -5.03 1.69
C LEU A 113 -3.82 -6.47 1.56
N ALA A 114 -4.50 -7.00 2.58
CA ALA A 114 -5.11 -8.32 2.54
C ALA A 114 -6.22 -8.40 1.47
N ARG A 115 -7.02 -7.34 1.29
CA ARG A 115 -8.00 -7.25 0.19
C ARG A 115 -7.31 -7.27 -1.18
N LEU A 116 -6.24 -6.51 -1.36
CA LEU A 116 -5.46 -6.50 -2.61
C LEU A 116 -4.83 -7.87 -2.90
N ALA A 117 -4.27 -8.53 -1.89
CA ALA A 117 -3.65 -9.85 -2.04
C ALA A 117 -4.69 -10.89 -2.49
N ARG A 118 -5.87 -10.93 -1.86
CA ARG A 118 -6.97 -11.82 -2.27
C ARG A 118 -7.42 -11.58 -3.70
N GLU A 119 -7.54 -10.32 -4.12
CA GLU A 119 -7.91 -10.00 -5.50
C GLU A 119 -6.85 -10.49 -6.50
N LEU A 120 -5.57 -10.27 -6.22
CA LEU A 120 -4.48 -10.75 -7.08
C LEU A 120 -4.45 -12.28 -7.17
N CYS A 121 -4.67 -12.98 -6.05
CA CYS A 121 -4.77 -14.44 -6.02
C CYS A 121 -5.96 -14.95 -6.85
N SER A 122 -7.09 -14.26 -6.85
CA SER A 122 -8.25 -14.64 -7.67
C SER A 122 -8.08 -14.39 -9.17
N ARG A 123 -7.07 -13.60 -9.57
CA ARG A 123 -6.74 -13.29 -10.96
C ARG A 123 -5.65 -14.21 -11.55
N SER A 124 -5.04 -15.05 -10.71
CA SER A 124 -3.91 -15.93 -11.09
C SER A 124 -4.35 -17.30 -11.59
#